data_AF-A0A085WPT5-F1
#
_entry.id   AF-A0A085WPT5-F1
#
_cell.length_a   1.000
_cell.length_b   1.000
_cell.length_c   1.000
_cell.angle_alpha   90.00
_cell.angle_beta   90.00
_cell.angle_gamma   90.00
#
_symmetry.space_group_name_H-M   'P 1'
#
loop_
_entity.id
_entity.type
_entity.pdbx_description
1 polymer ?
#
loop_
_entity_poly.entity_id
_entity_poly.type
_entity_poly.pdbx_seq_one_letter_code
_entity_poly.pdbx_strand_id
1 'polypeptide(L)'
;MKRTVAAVLAITGAFLVPGVALAHIAVSSGPGFANTTQEIAFGVGHGCEGADTYSVKVDIPAGVTSVRPVRSDFGNVSVEKNAQGDVIAVVWQKADADVLPSDLSYYKLVIRLKVPNQPFTTLYFPTHQTCKASNGTLTTVDWVGTPTTTGGTTAPEPAPELRIVPARKAGWNKYTVPAAVTDLSLFFGDAQIVWKGTAAYSANASTAELAKTTSGVSELTSLQANDEIWVRY
;
A
#
# COMPACT_ATOMS: atom_id res chain seq x y z
N MET A 1 13.52 60.04 -23.32
CA MET A 1 12.47 60.20 -22.29
C MET A 1 11.70 58.89 -22.17
N LYS A 2 11.81 58.29 -20.97
CA LYS A 2 11.09 57.19 -20.30
C LYS A 2 10.25 56.19 -21.14
N ARG A 3 10.75 54.96 -21.26
CA ARG A 3 10.01 53.75 -21.67
C ARG A 3 9.26 53.20 -20.45
N THR A 4 7.94 53.08 -20.54
CA THR A 4 7.10 52.39 -19.56
C THR A 4 7.11 50.89 -19.84
N VAL A 5 7.63 50.10 -18.91
CA VAL A 5 7.51 48.63 -18.92
C VAL A 5 6.37 48.28 -17.97
N ALA A 6 5.29 47.69 -18.51
CA ALA A 6 4.21 47.12 -17.72
C ALA A 6 4.65 45.76 -17.20
N ALA A 7 4.75 45.61 -15.88
CA ALA A 7 4.99 44.34 -15.23
C ALA A 7 3.67 43.58 -15.10
N VAL A 8 3.52 42.49 -15.86
CA VAL A 8 2.45 41.51 -15.67
C VAL A 8 2.89 40.57 -14.54
N LEU A 9 2.24 40.67 -13.39
CA LEU A 9 2.44 39.76 -12.26
C LEU A 9 1.64 38.47 -12.53
N ALA A 10 2.31 37.41 -12.97
CA ALA A 10 1.70 36.08 -13.08
C ALA A 10 1.59 35.46 -11.67
N ILE A 11 0.37 35.38 -11.15
CA ILE A 11 0.08 34.66 -9.91
C ILE A 11 0.06 33.16 -10.26
N THR A 12 1.17 32.47 -10.01
CA THR A 12 1.22 31.00 -9.99
C THR A 12 0.40 30.51 -8.79
N GLY A 13 -0.81 30.02 -9.05
CA GLY A 13 -1.64 29.33 -8.06
C GLY A 13 -0.95 28.05 -7.62
N ALA A 14 -0.48 28.02 -6.37
CA ALA A 14 -0.03 26.81 -5.73
C ALA A 14 -1.24 25.88 -5.55
N PHE A 15 -1.26 24.76 -6.27
CA PHE A 15 -2.19 23.67 -5.99
C PHE A 15 -1.85 23.08 -4.62
N LEU A 16 -2.55 23.55 -3.59
CA LEU A 16 -2.60 22.87 -2.30
C LEU A 16 -3.35 21.57 -2.50
N VAL A 17 -2.62 20.47 -2.67
CA VAL A 17 -3.20 19.13 -2.52
C VAL A 17 -3.57 19.02 -1.04
N PRO A 18 -4.86 18.86 -0.68
CA PRO A 18 -5.22 18.64 0.71
C PRO A 18 -4.56 17.34 1.14
N GLY A 19 -3.60 17.43 2.07
CA GLY A 19 -3.07 16.27 2.75
C GLY A 19 -4.24 15.63 3.50
N VAL A 20 -4.70 14.48 3.02
CA VAL A 20 -5.63 13.66 3.79
C VAL A 20 -4.91 13.39 5.11
N ALA A 21 -5.46 13.85 6.22
CA ALA A 21 -4.96 13.46 7.53
C ALA A 21 -5.15 11.94 7.60
N LEU A 22 -4.08 11.18 7.36
CA LEU A 22 -4.09 9.71 7.40
C LEU A 22 -4.14 9.27 8.86
N ALA A 23 -5.36 9.25 9.38
CA ALA A 23 -5.71 8.64 10.65
C ALA A 23 -5.54 7.11 10.65
N HIS A 24 -5.56 6.51 9.46
CA HIS A 24 -5.70 5.07 9.31
C HIS A 24 -4.35 4.37 9.41
N ILE A 25 -4.33 3.21 10.08
CA ILE A 25 -3.20 2.30 9.91
C ILE A 25 -3.17 1.87 8.44
N ALA A 26 -2.02 2.02 7.80
CA ALA A 26 -1.86 1.71 6.39
C ALA A 26 -0.56 0.96 6.14
N VAL A 27 -0.53 0.16 5.07
CA VAL A 27 0.74 -0.39 4.59
C VAL A 27 1.57 0.77 4.03
N SER A 28 2.75 0.99 4.61
CA SER A 28 3.68 2.08 4.27
C SER A 28 4.89 1.62 3.44
N SER A 29 4.83 0.40 2.92
CA SER A 29 5.85 -0.23 2.07
C SER A 29 5.20 -0.92 0.87
N GLY A 30 5.99 -1.22 -0.15
CA GLY A 30 5.54 -2.05 -1.26
C GLY A 30 5.99 -1.48 -2.60
N PRO A 31 5.39 -1.96 -3.72
CA PRO A 31 4.32 -2.96 -3.79
C PRO A 31 4.78 -4.36 -3.35
N GLY A 32 3.85 -5.31 -3.23
CA GLY A 32 4.18 -6.72 -2.98
C GLY A 32 4.52 -7.46 -4.28
N PHE A 33 5.78 -7.80 -4.52
CA PHE A 33 6.14 -8.72 -5.62
C PHE A 33 5.62 -10.14 -5.38
N ALA A 34 4.78 -10.64 -6.27
CA ALA A 34 4.17 -11.98 -6.21
C ALA A 34 5.23 -13.08 -6.02
N ASN A 35 4.94 -14.06 -5.15
CA ASN A 35 5.83 -15.19 -4.89
C ASN A 35 7.26 -14.79 -4.46
N THR A 36 7.42 -13.69 -3.73
CA THR A 36 8.71 -13.30 -3.13
C THR A 36 8.59 -13.10 -1.63
N THR A 37 9.73 -13.13 -0.93
CA THR A 37 9.77 -12.80 0.49
C THR A 37 10.21 -11.36 0.66
N GLN A 38 9.42 -10.58 1.38
CA GLN A 38 9.60 -9.13 1.55
C GLN A 38 9.27 -8.72 2.98
N GLU A 39 9.76 -7.55 3.37
CA GLU A 39 9.31 -6.85 4.57
C GLU A 39 8.17 -5.91 4.20
N ILE A 40 7.03 -6.08 4.86
CA ILE A 40 5.84 -5.24 4.73
C ILE A 40 5.71 -4.44 6.02
N ALA A 41 5.72 -3.11 5.89
CA ALA A 41 5.61 -2.16 6.98
C ALA A 41 4.20 -1.60 7.08
N PHE A 42 3.72 -1.46 8.31
CA PHE A 42 2.46 -0.84 8.68
C PHE A 42 2.79 0.45 9.43
N GLY A 43 2.31 1.57 8.90
CA GLY A 43 2.39 2.87 9.56
C GLY A 43 1.21 3.07 10.47
N VAL A 44 1.47 3.31 11.75
CA VAL A 44 0.47 3.68 12.76
C VAL A 44 0.59 5.19 12.94
N GLY A 45 -0.33 5.92 12.29
CA GLY A 45 -0.27 7.37 12.17
C GLY A 45 -0.49 8.11 13.48
N HIS A 46 -1.46 7.64 14.26
CA HIS A 46 -1.96 8.30 15.45
C HIS A 46 -2.65 7.28 16.36
N GLY A 47 -3.00 7.70 17.57
CA GLY A 47 -3.77 6.98 18.58
C GLY A 47 -5.28 6.93 18.32
N CYS A 48 -6.10 6.76 19.35
CA CYS A 48 -7.56 6.73 19.23
C CYS A 48 -8.13 7.83 20.09
N GLU A 49 -8.83 8.80 19.50
CA GLU A 49 -9.43 9.93 20.23
C GLU A 49 -8.41 10.68 21.12
N GLY A 50 -7.14 10.76 20.67
CA GLY A 50 -6.04 11.40 21.41
C GLY A 50 -5.34 10.53 22.46
N ALA A 51 -5.81 9.30 22.70
CA ALA A 51 -5.12 8.32 23.54
C ALA A 51 -4.02 7.57 22.76
N ASP A 52 -2.90 7.26 23.41
CA ASP A 52 -1.78 6.56 22.76
C ASP A 52 -2.15 5.14 22.30
N THR A 53 -1.53 4.72 21.21
CA THR A 53 -1.65 3.35 20.71
C THR A 53 -0.94 2.41 21.68
N TYR A 54 -1.71 1.49 22.26
CA TYR A 54 -1.23 0.52 23.24
C TYR A 54 -0.92 -0.84 22.61
N SER A 55 -1.77 -1.29 21.69
CA SER A 55 -1.65 -2.57 20.98
C SER A 55 -1.99 -2.42 19.52
N VAL A 56 -1.33 -3.21 18.67
CA VAL A 56 -1.73 -3.41 17.28
C VAL A 56 -1.68 -4.89 16.97
N LYS A 57 -2.82 -5.44 16.57
CA LYS A 57 -2.94 -6.79 16.02
C LYS A 57 -3.18 -6.71 14.51
N VAL A 58 -2.35 -7.39 13.74
CA VAL A 58 -2.49 -7.54 12.29
C VAL A 58 -2.85 -9.00 11.99
N ASP A 59 -4.01 -9.22 11.39
CA ASP A 59 -4.42 -10.53 10.90
C ASP A 59 -3.71 -10.85 9.58
N ILE A 60 -3.26 -12.10 9.45
CA ILE A 60 -2.53 -12.59 8.29
C ILE A 60 -3.52 -13.15 7.26
N PRO A 61 -3.60 -12.57 6.05
CA PRO A 61 -4.52 -13.04 5.03
C PRO A 61 -4.17 -14.43 4.51
N ALA A 62 -5.18 -15.16 4.05
CA ALA A 62 -4.98 -16.48 3.46
C ALA A 62 -3.96 -16.44 2.31
N GLY A 63 -3.09 -17.45 2.25
CA GLY A 63 -2.03 -17.57 1.24
C GLY A 63 -0.74 -16.80 1.56
N VAL A 64 -0.75 -15.88 2.54
CA VAL A 64 0.47 -15.30 3.10
C VAL A 64 1.15 -16.34 4.00
N THR A 65 2.44 -16.57 3.80
CA THR A 65 3.20 -17.59 4.54
C THR A 65 4.54 -17.05 5.02
N SER A 66 5.33 -17.87 5.74
CA SER A 66 6.67 -17.50 6.23
C SER A 66 6.70 -16.20 7.07
N VAL A 67 5.61 -15.92 7.78
CA VAL A 67 5.39 -14.71 8.57
C VAL A 67 6.36 -14.68 9.75
N ARG A 68 7.14 -13.61 9.84
CA ARG A 68 8.01 -13.30 10.97
C ARG A 68 7.95 -11.80 11.24
N PRO A 69 7.42 -11.37 12.38
CA PRO A 69 7.46 -9.97 12.71
C PRO A 69 8.87 -9.52 13.10
N VAL A 70 9.21 -8.30 12.72
CA VAL A 70 10.43 -7.62 13.13
C VAL A 70 10.15 -6.99 14.50
N ARG A 71 11.13 -7.10 15.41
CA ARG A 71 11.05 -6.42 16.71
C ARG A 71 11.21 -4.91 16.50
N SER A 72 10.45 -4.11 17.24
CA SER A 72 10.54 -2.66 17.23
C SER A 72 10.60 -2.11 18.66
N ASP A 73 10.80 -0.81 18.77
CA ASP A 73 10.71 -0.04 20.01
C ASP A 73 9.26 0.18 20.48
N PHE A 74 8.25 -0.19 19.67
CA PHE A 74 6.85 -0.08 20.05
C PHE A 74 6.51 -0.94 21.27
N GLY A 75 7.05 -2.16 21.36
CA GLY A 75 6.72 -3.08 22.45
C GLY A 75 7.00 -4.53 22.12
N ASN A 76 6.55 -5.40 23.03
CA ASN A 76 6.70 -6.84 22.87
C ASN A 76 5.89 -7.35 21.70
N VAL A 77 6.46 -8.31 20.97
CA VAL A 77 5.82 -8.93 19.81
C VAL A 77 5.50 -10.39 20.06
N SER A 78 4.31 -10.81 19.66
CA SER A 78 3.85 -12.20 19.73
C SER A 78 3.12 -12.59 18.43
N VAL A 79 2.88 -13.89 18.27
CA VAL A 79 2.17 -14.44 17.10
C VAL A 79 1.09 -15.41 17.54
N GLU A 80 -0.07 -15.33 16.92
CA GLU A 80 -1.14 -16.33 17.03
C GLU A 80 -0.98 -17.36 15.91
N LYS A 81 -1.23 -18.64 16.23
CA LYS A 81 -1.11 -19.74 15.26
C LYS A 81 -2.37 -20.58 15.19
N ASN A 82 -2.69 -21.10 14.01
CA ASN A 82 -3.73 -22.10 13.83
C ASN A 82 -3.25 -23.51 14.29
N ALA A 83 -4.13 -24.51 14.19
CA ALA A 83 -3.82 -25.90 14.54
C ALA A 83 -2.71 -26.52 13.67
N GLN A 84 -2.49 -25.99 12.47
CA GLN A 84 -1.46 -26.42 11.52
C GLN A 84 -0.09 -25.76 11.82
N GLY A 85 -0.04 -24.82 12.77
CA GLY A 85 1.17 -24.10 13.16
C GLY A 85 1.47 -22.88 12.30
N ASP A 86 0.60 -22.52 11.36
CA ASP A 86 0.71 -21.30 10.56
C ASP A 86 0.39 -20.09 11.41
N VAL A 87 1.15 -19.00 11.24
CA VAL A 87 0.88 -17.73 11.90
C VAL A 87 -0.34 -17.08 11.24
N ILE A 88 -1.38 -16.82 12.04
CA ILE A 88 -2.64 -16.22 11.60
C ILE A 88 -2.81 -14.77 12.06
N ALA A 89 -2.05 -14.33 13.06
CA ALA A 89 -1.98 -12.94 13.46
C ALA A 89 -0.62 -12.60 14.09
N VAL A 90 -0.24 -11.34 14.01
CA VAL A 90 0.91 -10.76 14.71
C VAL A 90 0.39 -9.67 15.64
N VAL A 91 0.86 -9.66 16.89
CA VAL A 91 0.48 -8.65 17.88
C VAL A 91 1.73 -7.93 18.39
N TRP A 92 1.70 -6.60 18.38
CA TRP A 92 2.65 -5.77 19.12
C TRP A 92 1.92 -5.09 20.27
N GLN A 93 2.55 -5.11 21.44
CA GLN A 93 1.93 -4.67 22.68
C GLN A 93 2.97 -3.94 23.56
N LYS A 94 2.65 -2.70 23.93
CA LYS A 94 3.42 -1.95 24.93
C LYS A 94 3.28 -2.57 26.31
N ALA A 95 4.31 -2.43 27.14
CA ALA A 95 4.12 -2.55 28.58
C ALA A 95 3.37 -1.31 29.09
N ASP A 96 2.63 -1.46 30.19
CA ASP A 96 1.84 -0.36 30.75
C ASP A 96 2.69 0.88 31.10
N ALA A 97 3.95 0.67 31.48
CA ALA A 97 4.88 1.75 31.81
C ALA A 97 5.35 2.56 30.58
N ASP A 98 5.19 2.02 29.38
CA ASP A 98 5.64 2.62 28.12
C ASP A 98 4.51 3.34 27.36
N VAL A 99 3.29 3.35 27.92
CA VAL A 99 2.15 4.06 27.34
C VAL A 99 2.34 5.56 27.51
N LEU A 100 2.28 6.29 26.39
CA LEU A 100 2.42 7.74 26.40
C LEU A 100 1.15 8.39 26.96
N PRO A 101 1.28 9.56 27.62
CA PRO A 101 0.13 10.26 28.21
C PRO A 101 -0.88 10.78 27.16
N SER A 102 -0.45 10.86 25.90
CA SER A 102 -1.25 11.31 24.77
C SER A 102 -0.70 10.75 23.46
N ASP A 103 -1.50 10.85 22.41
CA ASP A 103 -1.12 10.56 21.05
C ASP A 103 -0.07 11.54 20.51
N LEU A 104 1.20 11.11 20.45
CA LEU A 104 2.33 11.96 20.06
C LEU A 104 3.26 11.35 19.01
N SER A 105 3.16 10.04 18.78
CA SER A 105 4.20 9.30 18.05
C SER A 105 3.62 8.53 16.88
N TYR A 106 4.36 8.54 15.78
CA TYR A 106 4.18 7.64 14.65
C TYR A 106 4.96 6.35 14.90
N TYR A 107 4.34 5.20 14.63
CA TYR A 107 5.01 3.90 14.77
C TYR A 107 5.07 3.15 13.44
N LYS A 108 6.16 2.39 13.26
CA LYS A 108 6.35 1.51 12.11
C LYS A 108 6.48 0.07 12.58
N LEU A 109 5.50 -0.75 12.24
CA LEU A 109 5.47 -2.18 12.57
C LEU A 109 5.77 -2.99 11.33
N VAL A 110 6.70 -3.94 11.37
CA VAL A 110 7.20 -4.60 10.16
C VAL A 110 7.06 -6.11 10.25
N ILE A 111 6.53 -6.72 9.19
CA ILE A 111 6.42 -8.17 9.04
C ILE A 111 7.24 -8.61 7.83
N ARG A 112 8.22 -9.48 8.04
CA ARG A 112 8.81 -10.26 6.94
C ARG A 112 7.89 -11.42 6.60
N LEU A 113 7.41 -11.49 5.37
CA LEU A 113 6.46 -12.51 4.91
C LEU A 113 6.73 -12.93 3.47
N LYS A 114 6.15 -14.07 3.07
CA LYS A 114 6.09 -14.52 1.67
C LYS A 114 4.77 -14.04 1.08
N VAL A 115 4.86 -13.19 0.06
CA VAL A 115 3.70 -12.72 -0.71
C VAL A 115 3.18 -13.87 -1.59
N PRO A 116 1.87 -14.14 -1.61
CA PRO A 116 1.28 -15.19 -2.44
C PRO A 116 1.52 -14.94 -3.93
N ASN A 117 1.44 -16.00 -4.74
CA ASN A 117 1.55 -15.90 -6.19
C ASN A 117 0.22 -15.45 -6.82
N GLN A 118 -0.23 -14.23 -6.50
CA GLN A 118 -1.50 -13.66 -6.97
C GLN A 118 -1.28 -12.26 -7.56
N PRO A 119 -0.47 -12.10 -8.62
CA PRO A 119 -0.23 -10.79 -9.22
C PRO A 119 -1.53 -10.18 -9.73
N PHE A 120 -1.58 -8.85 -9.84
CA PHE A 120 -2.75 -8.09 -10.28
C PHE A 120 -3.94 -8.12 -9.30
N THR A 121 -3.67 -8.41 -8.03
CA THR A 121 -4.67 -8.40 -6.97
C THR A 121 -4.24 -7.48 -5.83
N THR A 122 -5.14 -7.27 -4.86
CA THR A 122 -4.86 -6.55 -3.62
C THR A 122 -5.05 -7.50 -2.45
N LEU A 123 -4.07 -7.57 -1.55
CA LEU A 123 -4.24 -8.16 -0.23
C LEU A 123 -4.69 -7.08 0.75
N TYR A 124 -5.60 -7.44 1.64
CA TYR A 124 -6.01 -6.60 2.75
C TYR A 124 -5.57 -7.29 4.04
N PHE A 125 -4.97 -6.54 4.96
CA PHE A 125 -4.51 -7.02 6.25
C PHE A 125 -5.42 -6.43 7.34
N PRO A 126 -6.51 -7.10 7.74
CA PRO A 126 -7.36 -6.64 8.83
C PRO A 126 -6.49 -6.31 10.05
N THR A 127 -6.71 -5.14 10.63
CA THR A 127 -5.86 -4.64 11.71
C THR A 127 -6.72 -4.07 12.83
N HIS A 128 -6.36 -4.38 14.06
CA HIS A 128 -7.06 -3.95 15.26
C HIS A 128 -6.12 -3.10 16.09
N GLN A 129 -6.50 -1.84 16.28
CA GLN A 129 -5.74 -0.88 17.04
C GLN A 129 -6.38 -0.67 18.40
N THR A 130 -5.72 -1.07 19.47
CA THR A 130 -6.17 -0.76 20.83
C THR A 130 -5.38 0.41 21.38
N CYS A 131 -6.07 1.43 21.84
CA CYS A 131 -5.51 2.60 22.49
C CYS A 131 -5.82 2.60 23.98
N LYS A 132 -4.96 3.22 24.77
CA LYS A 132 -5.11 3.30 26.23
C LYS A 132 -5.05 4.76 26.67
N ALA A 133 -6.15 5.27 27.19
CA ALA A 133 -6.22 6.60 27.76
C ALA A 133 -5.50 6.67 29.11
N SER A 134 -5.15 7.88 29.56
CA SER A 134 -4.43 8.12 30.82
C SER A 134 -5.20 7.67 32.07
N ASN A 135 -6.52 7.58 32.00
CA ASN A 135 -7.38 7.01 33.05
C ASN A 135 -7.45 5.47 33.02
N GLY A 136 -6.73 4.82 32.10
CA GLY A 136 -6.68 3.38 31.92
C GLY A 136 -7.76 2.80 30.99
N THR A 137 -8.68 3.61 30.48
CA THR A 137 -9.72 3.14 29.55
C THR A 137 -9.10 2.64 28.24
N LEU A 138 -9.53 1.46 27.79
CA LEU A 138 -9.16 0.90 26.50
C LEU A 138 -10.25 1.14 25.46
N THR A 139 -9.84 1.55 24.27
CA THR A 139 -10.70 1.65 23.08
C THR A 139 -10.06 0.89 21.93
N THR A 140 -10.86 0.29 21.06
CA THR A 140 -10.36 -0.43 19.88
C THR A 140 -11.02 0.11 18.62
N VAL A 141 -10.20 0.34 17.59
CA VAL A 141 -10.63 0.67 16.23
C VAL A 141 -10.26 -0.49 15.31
N ASP A 142 -11.25 -0.94 14.53
CA ASP A 142 -11.14 -2.09 13.62
C ASP A 142 -10.97 -1.61 12.16
N TRP A 143 -9.75 -1.72 11.65
CA TRP A 143 -9.37 -1.42 10.26
C TRP A 143 -9.57 -2.68 9.40
N VAL A 144 -10.83 -2.98 9.04
CA VAL A 144 -11.23 -4.27 8.42
C VAL A 144 -11.98 -4.13 7.09
N GLY A 145 -12.26 -2.90 6.66
CA GLY A 145 -13.02 -2.58 5.46
C GLY A 145 -12.27 -2.95 4.17
N THR A 146 -12.99 -3.52 3.21
CA THR A 146 -12.52 -3.84 1.86
C THR A 146 -13.53 -3.36 0.81
N PRO A 147 -13.22 -3.34 -0.50
CA PRO A 147 -14.19 -2.93 -1.53
C PRO A 147 -15.47 -3.77 -1.55
N THR A 148 -15.44 -4.97 -0.98
CA THR A 148 -16.62 -5.86 -0.88
C THR A 148 -17.34 -5.77 0.45
N THR A 149 -16.78 -5.08 1.47
CA THR A 149 -17.51 -4.83 2.71
C THR A 149 -18.55 -3.75 2.48
N THR A 150 -19.78 -4.14 2.17
CA THR A 150 -20.95 -3.27 2.22
C THR A 150 -21.41 -3.15 3.68
N GLY A 151 -21.10 -2.01 4.32
CA GLY A 151 -21.61 -1.67 5.65
C GLY A 151 -23.03 -1.11 5.60
N GLY A 152 -23.76 -1.20 6.71
CA GLY A 152 -25.05 -0.55 6.93
C GLY A 152 -24.94 0.99 6.95
N THR A 153 -25.52 1.66 7.95
CA THR A 153 -25.53 3.15 7.97
C THR A 153 -24.13 3.79 8.11
N THR A 154 -23.08 3.03 8.40
CA THR A 154 -21.67 3.49 8.42
C THR A 154 -20.77 2.43 7.79
N ALA A 155 -19.85 2.84 6.91
CA ALA A 155 -18.85 1.95 6.32
C ALA A 155 -17.74 1.61 7.34
N PRO A 156 -17.21 0.37 7.35
CA PRO A 156 -16.08 0.03 8.21
C PRO A 156 -14.81 0.77 7.79
N GLU A 157 -13.92 1.02 8.75
CA GLU A 157 -12.62 1.66 8.49
C GLU A 157 -11.76 0.77 7.57
N PRO A 158 -11.06 1.33 6.57
CA PRO A 158 -10.38 0.54 5.55
C PRO A 158 -9.21 -0.25 6.13
N ALA A 159 -9.11 -1.52 5.76
CA ALA A 159 -7.96 -2.35 6.12
C ALA A 159 -6.70 -1.91 5.36
N PRO A 160 -5.51 -1.99 5.98
CA PRO A 160 -4.25 -1.83 5.28
C PRO A 160 -4.17 -2.69 4.02
N GLU A 161 -3.93 -2.07 2.86
CA GLU A 161 -3.88 -2.75 1.58
C GLU A 161 -2.45 -2.91 1.04
N LEU A 162 -2.15 -4.07 0.46
CA LEU A 162 -0.92 -4.34 -0.27
C LEU A 162 -1.28 -4.81 -1.68
N ARG A 163 -1.00 -3.96 -2.67
CA ARG A 163 -1.12 -4.35 -4.07
C ARG A 163 -0.04 -5.37 -4.44
N ILE A 164 -0.45 -6.48 -5.06
CA ILE A 164 0.46 -7.49 -5.58
C ILE A 164 0.76 -7.21 -7.05
N VAL A 165 2.03 -6.97 -7.35
CA VAL A 165 2.55 -6.84 -8.71
C VAL A 165 3.26 -8.14 -9.13
N PRO A 166 3.41 -8.40 -10.44
CA PRO A 166 4.20 -9.55 -10.92
C PRO A 166 5.61 -9.58 -10.34
N ALA A 167 6.14 -10.79 -10.12
CA ALA A 167 7.58 -10.96 -9.92
C ALA A 167 8.33 -10.45 -11.15
N ARG A 168 9.44 -9.73 -10.95
CA ARG A 168 10.21 -9.14 -12.05
C ARG A 168 11.70 -9.44 -11.92
N LYS A 169 12.35 -9.53 -13.08
CA LYS A 169 13.80 -9.58 -13.27
C LYS A 169 14.23 -8.36 -14.07
N ALA A 170 15.49 -7.96 -13.95
CA ALA A 170 16.03 -6.88 -14.78
C ALA A 170 15.91 -7.23 -16.27
N GLY A 171 15.49 -6.27 -17.10
CA GLY A 171 15.28 -6.47 -18.53
C GLY A 171 13.86 -6.93 -18.87
N TRP A 172 13.73 -7.74 -19.93
CA TRP A 172 12.44 -8.15 -20.47
C TRP A 172 11.83 -9.32 -19.71
N ASN A 173 10.56 -9.15 -19.32
CA ASN A 173 9.74 -10.14 -18.64
C ASN A 173 8.48 -10.38 -19.47
N LYS A 174 8.05 -11.64 -19.57
CA LYS A 174 6.77 -12.00 -20.19
C LYS A 174 5.76 -12.33 -19.10
N TYR A 175 4.57 -11.75 -19.18
CA TYR A 175 3.46 -12.05 -18.27
C TYR A 175 2.19 -12.39 -19.03
N THR A 176 1.35 -13.21 -18.42
CA THR A 176 -0.05 -13.38 -18.80
C THR A 176 -0.89 -12.70 -17.74
N VAL A 177 -1.75 -11.77 -18.15
CA VAL A 177 -2.57 -10.98 -17.23
C VAL A 177 -3.75 -11.86 -16.78
N PRO A 178 -3.98 -12.08 -15.47
CA PRO A 178 -5.01 -12.99 -15.00
C PRO A 178 -6.42 -12.37 -15.00
N ALA A 179 -6.52 -11.04 -14.98
CA ALA A 179 -7.78 -10.30 -14.93
C ALA A 179 -7.65 -8.96 -15.67
N ALA A 180 -8.76 -8.31 -15.98
CA ALA A 180 -8.71 -6.99 -16.62
C ALA A 180 -8.02 -5.96 -15.71
N VAL A 181 -7.16 -5.13 -16.30
CA VAL A 181 -6.46 -4.02 -15.64
C VAL A 181 -6.82 -2.74 -16.37
N THR A 182 -7.59 -1.89 -15.73
CA THR A 182 -8.07 -0.61 -16.30
C THR A 182 -7.10 0.54 -16.03
N ASP A 183 -6.31 0.46 -14.96
CA ASP A 183 -5.27 1.43 -14.64
C ASP A 183 -3.90 0.73 -14.59
N LEU A 184 -3.13 0.93 -15.66
CA LEU A 184 -1.81 0.32 -15.83
C LEU A 184 -0.77 0.91 -14.89
N SER A 185 -0.95 2.16 -14.43
CA SER A 185 0.01 2.82 -13.53
C SER A 185 0.09 2.11 -12.18
N LEU A 186 -1.01 1.47 -11.76
CA LEU A 186 -1.10 0.74 -10.51
C LEU A 186 -0.17 -0.46 -10.42
N PHE A 187 0.16 -1.08 -11.57
CA PHE A 187 0.96 -2.31 -11.64
C PHE A 187 2.28 -2.15 -12.37
N PHE A 188 2.40 -1.11 -13.22
CA PHE A 188 3.55 -0.88 -14.08
C PHE A 188 4.14 0.54 -13.93
N GLY A 189 3.87 1.20 -12.80
CA GLY A 189 4.36 2.56 -12.53
C GLY A 189 5.89 2.71 -12.52
N ASP A 190 6.61 1.61 -12.32
CA ASP A 190 8.07 1.55 -12.36
C ASP A 190 8.62 0.70 -13.52
N ALA A 191 7.76 0.30 -14.45
CA ALA A 191 8.21 -0.28 -15.71
C ALA A 191 8.78 0.81 -16.63
N GLN A 192 9.83 0.48 -17.37
CA GLN A 192 10.34 1.35 -18.43
C GLN A 192 9.34 1.42 -19.58
N ILE A 193 8.82 0.26 -20.00
CA ILE A 193 7.79 0.14 -21.04
C ILE A 193 7.08 -1.22 -20.94
N VAL A 194 5.79 -1.24 -21.26
CA VAL A 194 4.93 -2.41 -21.37
C VAL A 194 4.46 -2.52 -22.82
N TRP A 195 4.50 -3.73 -23.38
CA TRP A 195 4.03 -4.02 -24.73
C TRP A 195 2.96 -5.10 -24.72
N LYS A 196 1.92 -4.90 -25.52
CA LYS A 196 0.93 -5.90 -25.92
C LYS A 196 0.79 -5.85 -27.45
N GLY A 197 1.39 -6.81 -28.15
CA GLY A 197 1.47 -6.73 -29.62
C GLY A 197 2.16 -5.44 -30.06
N THR A 198 1.46 -4.59 -30.81
CA THR A 198 1.94 -3.27 -31.24
C THR A 198 1.53 -2.12 -30.32
N ALA A 199 0.77 -2.39 -29.26
CA ALA A 199 0.36 -1.37 -28.29
C ALA A 199 1.40 -1.23 -27.17
N ALA A 200 1.72 -0.01 -26.75
CA ALA A 200 2.70 0.28 -25.71
C ALA A 200 2.18 1.22 -24.61
N TYR A 201 2.63 0.98 -23.38
CA TYR A 201 2.41 1.85 -22.22
C TYR A 201 3.74 2.16 -21.54
N SER A 202 3.91 3.39 -21.06
CA SER A 202 4.98 3.74 -20.13
C SER A 202 4.48 4.80 -19.15
N ALA A 203 4.78 4.61 -17.86
CA ALA A 203 4.54 5.63 -16.84
C ALA A 203 5.51 6.83 -16.99
N ASN A 204 6.63 6.65 -17.70
CA ASN A 204 7.55 7.73 -18.03
C ASN A 204 7.02 8.55 -19.22
N ALA A 205 6.70 9.82 -18.98
CA ALA A 205 6.12 10.71 -19.99
C ALA A 205 6.99 10.83 -21.26
N SER A 206 8.32 10.87 -21.13
CA SER A 206 9.22 10.96 -22.28
C SER A 206 9.20 9.69 -23.12
N THR A 207 9.25 8.52 -22.48
CA THR A 207 9.13 7.22 -23.18
C THR A 207 7.76 7.06 -23.84
N ALA A 208 6.68 7.48 -23.15
CA ALA A 208 5.33 7.45 -23.70
C ALA A 208 5.20 8.32 -24.95
N GLU A 209 5.80 9.52 -24.96
CA GLU A 209 5.76 10.41 -26.12
C GLU A 209 6.57 9.86 -27.30
N LEU A 210 7.76 9.28 -27.03
CA LEU A 210 8.54 8.59 -28.06
C LEU A 210 7.77 7.43 -28.70
N ALA A 211 7.06 6.63 -27.88
CA ALA A 211 6.25 5.53 -28.38
C ALA A 211 5.16 6.00 -29.36
N LYS A 212 4.49 7.13 -29.08
CA LYS A 212 3.47 7.71 -29.99
C LYS A 212 4.03 8.12 -31.35
N THR A 213 5.30 8.54 -31.41
CA THR A 213 5.96 8.91 -32.69
C THR A 213 6.47 7.70 -33.47
N THR A 214 6.45 6.50 -32.88
CA THR A 214 6.96 5.28 -33.52
C THR A 214 5.92 4.71 -34.47
N SER A 215 6.27 4.59 -35.75
CA SER A 215 5.37 4.06 -36.79
C SER A 215 4.84 2.67 -36.43
N GLY A 216 3.52 2.50 -36.47
CA GLY A 216 2.84 1.23 -36.19
C GLY A 216 2.59 0.94 -34.72
N VAL A 217 2.98 1.84 -33.81
CA VAL A 217 2.73 1.70 -32.37
C VAL A 217 1.44 2.42 -31.98
N SER A 218 0.58 1.75 -31.22
CA SER A 218 -0.61 2.36 -30.60
C SER A 218 -0.41 2.51 -29.09
N GLU A 219 -1.23 3.36 -28.47
CA GLU A 219 -1.24 3.50 -27.01
C GLU A 219 -1.95 2.31 -26.36
N LEU A 220 -1.32 1.73 -25.33
CA LEU A 220 -1.92 0.72 -24.46
C LEU A 220 -2.49 1.43 -23.22
N THR A 221 -3.82 1.42 -23.07
CA THR A 221 -4.51 2.09 -21.96
C THR A 221 -5.10 1.12 -20.93
N SER A 222 -5.31 -0.13 -21.32
CA SER A 222 -5.85 -1.19 -20.45
C SER A 222 -5.43 -2.57 -20.94
N LEU A 223 -5.56 -3.56 -20.06
CA LEU A 223 -5.34 -4.98 -20.36
C LEU A 223 -6.59 -5.78 -20.01
N GLN A 224 -6.78 -6.87 -20.72
CA GLN A 224 -7.83 -7.86 -20.51
C GLN A 224 -7.25 -9.14 -19.91
N ALA A 225 -8.12 -9.97 -19.34
CA ALA A 225 -7.71 -11.29 -18.90
C ALA A 225 -7.13 -12.10 -20.08
N ASN A 226 -6.06 -12.85 -19.81
CA ASN A 226 -5.26 -13.66 -20.72
C ASN A 226 -4.43 -12.88 -21.75
N ASP A 227 -4.34 -11.56 -21.65
CA ASP A 227 -3.39 -10.81 -22.46
C ASP A 227 -1.95 -11.25 -22.16
N GLU A 228 -1.17 -11.51 -23.20
CA GLU A 228 0.27 -11.69 -23.08
C GLU A 228 0.96 -10.34 -23.27
N ILE A 229 1.80 -9.97 -22.30
CA ILE A 229 2.54 -8.72 -22.32
C ILE A 229 4.04 -8.94 -22.14
N TRP A 230 4.82 -8.04 -22.70
CA TRP A 230 6.25 -7.92 -22.47
C TRP A 230 6.54 -6.63 -21.71
N VAL A 231 7.19 -6.75 -20.56
CA VAL A 231 7.49 -5.62 -19.69
C VAL A 231 8.99 -5.52 -19.48
N ARG A 232 9.53 -4.32 -19.67
CA ARG A 232 10.91 -4.02 -19.34
C ARG A 232 10.99 -3.28 -18.02
N TYR A 233 11.75 -3.81 -17.08
CA TYR A 233 12.15 -3.12 -15.83
C TYR A 233 13.63 -2.79 -15.87
#